data_AF-A0A2W5AW59-F1
#
_entry.id   AF-A0A2W5AW59-F1
#
_cell.length_a   1.000
_cell.length_b   1.000
_cell.length_c   1.000
_cell.angle_alpha   90.00
_cell.angle_beta   90.00
_cell.angle_gamma   90.00
#
_symmetry.space_group_name_H-M   'P 1'
#
loop_
_entity.id
_entity.type
_entity.pdbx_description
1 polymer ?
#
loop_
_entity_poly.entity_id
_entity_poly.type
_entity_poly.pdbx_seq_one_letter_code
_entity_poly.pdbx_strand_id
1 'polypeptide(L)'
;MTVSRHRVGERARARVLGYGEKRVPSYLITVRVTDPTGRTVSPSLAEAWVRALVPPGLVSAVHEISSSSAATFVWLVDSTYTPVHSPLSLFEGFSQAA
;
A
#
# COMPACT_ATOMS: atom_id res chain seq x y z
N MET A 1 12.55 -2.19 -8.23
CA MET A 1 11.21 -2.08 -7.60
C MET A 1 10.46 -3.36 -7.84
N THR A 2 9.77 -3.89 -6.83
CA THR A 2 8.87 -5.02 -6.98
C THR A 2 7.44 -4.59 -6.64
N VAL A 3 6.47 -5.14 -7.38
CA VAL A 3 5.04 -4.89 -7.19
C VAL A 3 4.35 -6.24 -7.06
N SER A 4 3.54 -6.40 -6.02
CA SER A 4 2.73 -7.60 -5.83
C SER A 4 1.27 -7.24 -5.53
N ARG A 5 0.39 -8.22 -5.74
CA ARG A 5 -1.03 -8.11 -5.41
C ARG A 5 -1.51 -9.33 -4.65
N HIS A 6 -2.39 -9.12 -3.68
CA HIS A 6 -3.03 -10.19 -2.92
C HIS A 6 -4.54 -9.95 -2.86
N ARG A 7 -5.35 -11.00 -2.98
CA ARG A 7 -6.81 -10.88 -2.83
C ARG A 7 -7.17 -10.49 -1.39
N VAL A 8 -8.11 -9.57 -1.26
CA VAL A 8 -8.63 -9.14 0.03
C VAL A 8 -9.58 -10.21 0.57
N GLY A 9 -9.36 -10.64 1.80
CA GLY A 9 -10.27 -11.54 2.52
C GLY A 9 -11.41 -10.78 3.23
N GLU A 10 -12.46 -11.51 3.62
CA GLU A 10 -13.68 -10.95 4.19
C GLU A 10 -13.45 -10.07 5.43
N ARG A 11 -12.50 -10.42 6.30
CA ARG A 11 -12.17 -9.62 7.49
C ARG A 11 -11.64 -8.22 7.12
N ALA A 12 -10.75 -8.14 6.14
CA ALA A 12 -10.20 -6.87 5.68
C ALA A 12 -11.27 -6.03 4.96
N ARG A 13 -12.12 -6.69 4.16
CA ARG A 13 -13.29 -6.06 3.53
C ARG A 13 -14.22 -5.43 4.56
N ALA A 14 -14.59 -6.17 5.61
CA ALA A 14 -15.47 -5.67 6.68
C ALA A 14 -14.88 -4.44 7.40
N ARG A 15 -13.56 -4.43 7.64
CA ARG A 15 -12.89 -3.29 8.29
C ARG A 15 -12.86 -2.04 7.41
N VAL A 16 -12.71 -2.17 6.09
CA VAL A 16 -12.77 -1.04 5.16
C VAL A 16 -14.18 -0.45 5.09
N LEU A 17 -15.19 -1.31 5.01
CA LEU A 17 -16.59 -0.85 5.01
C LEU A 17 -16.96 -0.18 6.35
N GLY A 18 -16.51 -0.74 7.47
CA GLY A 18 -16.69 -0.14 8.81
C GLY A 18 -15.92 1.16 9.04
N TYR A 19 -14.89 1.44 8.24
CA TYR A 19 -14.16 2.71 8.24
C TYR A 19 -14.93 3.84 7.53
N GLY A 20 -16.01 3.52 6.80
CA GLY A 20 -16.85 4.50 6.10
C GLY A 20 -16.60 4.58 4.60
N GLU A 21 -15.67 3.79 4.06
CA GLU A 21 -15.47 3.65 2.63
C GLU A 21 -16.57 2.77 2.02
N LYS A 22 -17.11 3.18 0.87
CA LYS A 22 -18.28 2.54 0.24
C LYS A 22 -17.89 1.53 -0.82
N ARG A 23 -16.68 1.66 -1.37
CA ARG A 23 -16.17 0.76 -2.42
C ARG A 23 -15.63 -0.51 -1.80
N VAL A 24 -15.88 -1.64 -2.49
CA VAL A 24 -15.43 -2.96 -2.01
C VAL A 24 -13.97 -3.17 -2.39
N PRO A 25 -13.04 -3.28 -1.42
CA PRO A 25 -11.66 -3.60 -1.70
C PRO A 25 -11.55 -5.03 -2.25
N SER A 26 -10.83 -5.20 -3.35
CA SER A 26 -10.63 -6.48 -4.04
C SER A 26 -9.19 -6.98 -3.91
N TYR A 27 -8.21 -6.07 -3.98
CA TYR A 27 -6.79 -6.42 -3.88
C TYR A 27 -6.05 -5.48 -2.95
N LEU A 28 -5.08 -6.04 -2.23
CA LEU A 28 -3.97 -5.33 -1.62
C LEU A 28 -2.84 -5.22 -2.64
N ILE A 29 -2.37 -4.01 -2.88
CA ILE A 29 -1.15 -3.75 -3.64
C ILE A 29 -0.01 -3.51 -2.65
N THR A 30 1.13 -4.12 -2.92
CA THR A 30 2.37 -3.89 -2.19
C THR A 30 3.46 -3.51 -3.16
N VAL A 31 4.10 -2.37 -2.91
CA VAL A 31 5.27 -1.90 -3.65
C VAL A 31 6.45 -1.86 -2.71
N ARG A 32 7.53 -2.56 -3.09
CA ARG A 32 8.81 -2.50 -2.37
C ARG A 32 9.86 -1.86 -3.26
N VAL A 33 10.49 -0.80 -2.75
CA VAL A 33 11.59 -0.11 -3.39
C VAL A 33 12.87 -0.43 -2.63
N THR A 34 13.86 -0.94 -3.35
CA THR A 34 15.17 -1.34 -2.83
C THR A 34 16.26 -0.77 -3.72
N ASP A 35 17.42 -0.51 -3.12
CA ASP A 35 18.65 -0.25 -3.84
C ASP A 35 19.37 -1.59 -4.11
N PRO A 36 19.79 -1.90 -5.36
CA PRO A 36 20.43 -3.16 -5.68
C PRO A 36 21.80 -3.36 -5.00
N THR A 37 22.42 -2.28 -4.51
CA THR A 37 23.67 -2.32 -3.73
C THR A 37 23.44 -2.53 -2.24
N GLY A 38 22.17 -2.61 -1.80
CA GLY A 38 21.77 -2.81 -0.40
C GLY A 38 21.78 -1.52 0.44
N ARG A 39 21.97 -0.35 -0.19
CA ARG A 39 21.87 0.94 0.48
C ARG A 39 20.44 1.29 0.85
N THR A 40 20.26 2.15 1.85
CA THR A 40 18.96 2.74 2.17
C THR A 40 18.45 3.56 0.98
N VAL A 41 17.20 3.31 0.59
CA VAL A 41 16.55 4.07 -0.47
C VAL A 41 16.20 5.46 0.05
N SER A 42 16.43 6.50 -0.77
CA SER A 42 15.97 7.85 -0.47
C SER A 42 14.44 7.89 -0.34
N PRO A 43 13.88 8.36 0.81
CA PRO A 43 12.43 8.39 1.01
C PRO A 43 11.69 9.20 -0.05
N SER A 44 12.23 10.37 -0.44
CA SER A 44 11.61 11.25 -1.44
C SER A 44 11.58 10.61 -2.83
N LEU A 45 12.62 9.85 -3.19
CA LEU A 45 12.64 9.11 -4.46
C LEU A 45 11.62 7.97 -4.46
N ALA A 46 11.52 7.24 -3.34
CA ALA A 46 10.55 6.16 -3.20
C ALA A 46 9.12 6.68 -3.27
N GLU A 47 8.83 7.78 -2.56
CA GLU A 47 7.54 8.47 -2.59
C GLU A 47 7.19 8.95 -4.01
N ALA A 48 8.15 9.53 -4.74
CA ALA A 48 7.92 10.02 -6.11
C ALA A 48 7.49 8.89 -7.06
N TRP A 49 8.12 7.72 -6.98
CA TRP A 49 7.70 6.55 -7.76
C TRP A 49 6.28 6.11 -7.43
N VAL A 50 5.92 6.08 -6.15
CA VAL A 50 4.57 5.66 -5.73
C VAL A 50 3.52 6.68 -6.14
N ARG A 51 3.80 7.98 -6.03
CA ARG A 51 2.93 9.05 -6.52
C ARG A 51 2.71 8.99 -8.03
N ALA A 52 3.67 8.47 -8.80
CA ALA A 52 3.50 8.27 -10.24
C ALA A 52 2.59 7.07 -10.58
N LEU A 53 2.44 6.10 -9.67
CA LEU A 53 1.59 4.91 -9.86
C LEU A 53 0.14 5.11 -9.40
N VAL A 54 -0.12 6.14 -8.62
CA VAL A 54 -1.41 6.37 -7.94
C VAL A 54 -2.03 7.67 -8.46
N PRO A 55 -3.33 7.69 -8.81
CA PRO A 55 -3.99 8.92 -9.20
C PRO A 55 -3.77 10.04 -8.16
N PRO A 56 -3.45 11.28 -8.58
CA PRO A 56 -3.04 12.35 -7.65
C PRO A 56 -4.04 12.62 -6.52
N GLY A 57 -5.35 12.50 -6.79
CA GLY A 57 -6.41 12.69 -5.80
C GLY A 57 -6.59 11.55 -4.79
N LEU A 58 -5.87 10.44 -4.96
CA LEU A 58 -6.01 9.22 -4.15
C LEU A 58 -4.71 8.80 -3.45
N VAL A 59 -3.68 9.65 -3.46
CA VAL A 59 -2.40 9.34 -2.80
C VAL A 59 -2.58 9.12 -1.29
N SER A 60 -3.57 9.76 -0.66
CA SER A 60 -3.89 9.55 0.77
C SER A 60 -4.48 8.17 1.09
N ALA A 61 -4.74 7.31 0.08
CA ALA A 61 -5.06 5.90 0.30
C ALA A 61 -3.82 5.02 0.51
N VAL A 62 -2.62 5.56 0.25
CA VAL A 62 -1.35 4.85 0.38
C VAL A 62 -0.78 4.98 1.78
N HIS A 63 -0.32 3.87 2.32
CA HIS A 63 0.36 3.78 3.60
C HIS A 63 1.79 3.31 3.39
N GLU A 64 2.74 3.98 4.05
CA GLU A 64 4.11 3.51 4.15
C GLU A 64 4.24 2.62 5.40
N ILE A 65 4.81 1.43 5.25
CA ILE A 65 5.05 0.44 6.32
C ILE A 65 6.51 0.01 6.39
N SER A 66 7.41 0.87 5.91
CA SER A 66 8.83 0.63 5.64
C SER A 66 9.60 -0.08 6.75
N SER A 67 10.59 -0.87 6.34
CA SER A 67 11.63 -1.45 7.19
C SER A 67 12.98 -0.78 6.92
N SER A 68 13.99 -1.02 7.76
CA SER A 68 15.23 -0.24 7.85
C SER A 68 16.06 -0.11 6.55
N SER A 69 15.84 -0.97 5.55
CA SER A 69 16.60 -0.98 4.28
C SER A 69 15.73 -0.83 3.02
N ALA A 70 14.39 -0.90 3.14
CA ALA A 70 13.49 -0.88 2.00
C ALA A 70 12.25 -0.04 2.28
N ALA A 71 11.92 0.84 1.35
CA ALA A 71 10.67 1.58 1.40
C ALA A 71 9.53 0.69 0.90
N THR A 72 8.56 0.41 1.77
CA THR A 72 7.43 -0.48 1.47
C THR A 72 6.12 0.27 1.59
N PHE A 73 5.36 0.30 0.50
CA PHE A 73 4.09 1.00 0.42
C PHE A 73 2.97 0.01 0.14
N VAL A 74 1.82 0.25 0.78
CA VAL A 74 0.64 -0.59 0.67
C VAL A 74 -0.62 0.24 0.52
N TRP A 75 -1.54 -0.24 -0.30
CA TRP A 75 -2.89 0.31 -0.41
C TRP A 75 -3.86 -0.75 -0.92
N LEU A 76 -5.14 -0.53 -0.66
CA LEU A 76 -6.21 -1.36 -1.22
C LEU A 76 -6.73 -0.75 -2.51
N VAL A 77 -7.20 -1.61 -3.41
CA VAL A 77 -7.89 -1.22 -4.64
C VAL A 77 -9.17 -2.02 -4.81
N ASP A 78 -10.15 -1.46 -5.52
CA ASP A 78 -11.36 -2.18 -5.95
C ASP A 78 -11.09 -3.08 -7.18
N SER A 79 -12.16 -3.66 -7.76
CA SER A 79 -12.05 -4.56 -8.92
C SER A 79 -11.57 -3.86 -10.20
N THR A 80 -11.62 -2.54 -10.24
CA THR A 80 -11.15 -1.68 -11.35
C THR A 80 -9.74 -1.15 -11.12
N TYR A 81 -9.07 -1.57 -10.04
CA TYR A 81 -7.76 -1.07 -9.61
C TYR A 81 -7.77 0.40 -9.15
N THR A 82 -8.92 0.94 -8.77
CA THR A 82 -8.99 2.28 -8.17
C THR A 82 -8.66 2.19 -6.68
N PRO A 83 -7.73 3.02 -6.14
CA PRO A 83 -7.43 3.03 -4.72
C PRO A 83 -8.65 3.29 -3.83
N VAL A 84 -8.69 2.58 -2.71
CA VAL A 84 -9.78 2.55 -1.71
C VAL A 84 -9.19 2.97 -0.37
N HIS A 85 -9.81 3.93 0.32
CA HIS A 85 -9.29 4.39 1.61
C HIS A 85 -9.46 3.34 2.68
N SER A 86 -8.48 3.25 3.57
CA SER A 86 -8.45 2.25 4.61
C SER A 86 -7.68 2.75 5.84
N PRO A 87 -8.02 2.28 7.05
CA PRO A 87 -7.27 2.62 8.25
C PRO A 87 -5.87 1.99 8.22
N LEU A 88 -4.86 2.72 8.68
CA LEU A 88 -3.47 2.23 8.79
C LEU A 88 -3.35 0.94 9.60
N SER A 89 -4.21 0.76 10.62
CA SER A 89 -4.25 -0.43 11.48
C SER A 89 -4.68 -1.73 10.78
N LEU A 90 -4.99 -1.68 9.48
CA LEU A 90 -5.08 -2.90 8.65
C LEU A 90 -3.71 -3.47 8.29
N PHE A 91 -2.65 -2.65 8.34
CA PHE A 91 -1.34 -3.01 7.81
C PHE A 91 -0.27 -3.27 8.88
N GLU A 92 -0.59 -3.11 10.16
CA GLU A 92 0.34 -3.31 11.29
C GLU A 92 0.97 -4.71 11.34
N GLY A 93 0.34 -5.73 10.77
CA GLY A 93 0.92 -7.07 10.66
C GLY A 93 1.96 -7.22 9.54
N PHE A 94 1.96 -6.31 8.55
CA PHE A 94 2.88 -6.36 7.42
C PHE A 94 4.22 -5.68 7.72
N SER A 95 4.23 -4.67 8.61
CA SER A 95 5.48 -4.03 9.05
C SER A 95 6.40 -5.00 9.81
N GLN A 96 5.83 -6.02 10.46
CA GLN A 96 6.62 -7.06 11.15
C GLN A 96 7.19 -8.13 10.21
N ALA A 97 6.68 -8.25 8.98
CA ALA A 97 7.11 -9.24 7.98
C ALA A 97 7.97 -8.65 6.86
N ALA A 98 8.26 -7.34 6.89
CA ALA A 98 8.89 -6.57 5.82
C ALA A 98 10.40 -6.33 6.00
#